data_AF-A0AAV2P7N0-F1
#
_entry.id   AF-A0AAV2P7N0-F1
#
_cell.length_a   1.000
_cell.length_b   1.000
_cell.length_c   1.000
_cell.angle_alpha   90.00
_cell.angle_beta   90.00
_cell.angle_gamma   90.00
#
_symmetry.space_group_name_H-M   'P 1'
#
loop_
_entity.id
_entity.type
_entity.pdbx_description
1 polymer ?
#
loop_
_entity_poly.entity_id
_entity_poly.type
_entity_poly.pdbx_seq_one_letter_code
_entity_poly.pdbx_strand_id
1 'polypeptide(L)'
;MLDAEYVRCHETAAHILLTIYNMYQECAVQLFLEDAIIEESLMEWYKGYKKLTPKQIGMMIIFEDSDLHAVINYLKFKRVVSCLNKIWVQKSIIQTFMWYFKKYVGHLDVPIQIFQSKQELLTPITSKCNVDKENVLNIVSIWSEDVIAAKNLARSLNQQVVFINTHMDISPDIVFPYADIFFKSAFLSFNLHTVDEYICTNPINPTAHKGLIYDLFYDGMWQKPKKNTYWIHNNILLANATRKDIIECIESATEGFKNWNTMSNDSRMQILSNFATILECNGHKVVFICVYNHCCAKIMTDLS
;
A
#
# COMPACT_ATOMS: atom_id res chain seq x y z
N MET A 1 15.97 -28.40 4.03
CA MET A 1 15.92 -27.47 2.89
C MET A 1 14.53 -27.66 2.29
N LEU A 2 13.56 -26.84 2.72
CA LEU A 2 12.20 -26.93 2.18
C LEU A 2 12.24 -26.45 0.74
N ASP A 3 11.59 -27.19 -0.16
CA ASP A 3 11.58 -26.90 -1.58
C ASP A 3 10.97 -25.51 -1.82
N ALA A 4 11.58 -24.70 -2.69
CA ALA A 4 11.12 -23.33 -2.93
C ALA A 4 9.67 -23.29 -3.47
N GLU A 5 9.27 -24.39 -4.13
CA GLU A 5 7.91 -24.64 -4.62
C GLU A 5 6.94 -24.96 -3.47
N TYR A 6 7.39 -25.72 -2.46
CA TYR A 6 6.63 -26.02 -1.26
C TYR A 6 6.30 -24.74 -0.46
N VAL A 7 7.30 -23.88 -0.24
CA VAL A 7 7.11 -22.59 0.48
C VAL A 7 6.11 -21.69 -0.25
N ARG A 8 6.23 -21.57 -1.58
CA ARG A 8 5.34 -20.73 -2.40
C ARG A 8 3.88 -21.21 -2.39
N CYS A 9 3.66 -22.52 -2.35
CA CYS A 9 2.32 -23.10 -2.30
C CYS A 9 1.61 -22.80 -0.96
N HIS A 10 2.35 -22.86 0.15
CA HIS A 10 1.84 -22.54 1.49
C HIS A 10 1.54 -21.05 1.64
N GLU A 11 2.41 -20.19 1.12
CA GLU A 11 2.15 -18.75 1.08
C GLU A 11 0.88 -18.43 0.28
N THR A 12 0.71 -19.03 -0.91
CA THR A 12 -0.49 -18.80 -1.74
C THR A 12 -1.76 -19.25 -1.03
N ALA A 13 -1.76 -20.43 -0.42
CA ALA A 13 -2.88 -20.94 0.36
C ALA A 13 -3.22 -20.02 1.55
N ALA A 14 -2.21 -19.52 2.27
CA ALA A 14 -2.40 -18.56 3.35
C ALA A 14 -3.03 -17.24 2.86
N HIS A 15 -2.59 -16.71 1.71
CA HIS A 15 -3.16 -15.49 1.14
C HIS A 15 -4.62 -15.67 0.69
N ILE A 16 -4.97 -16.84 0.13
CA ILE A 16 -6.35 -17.19 -0.22
C ILE A 16 -7.21 -17.24 1.05
N LEU A 17 -6.75 -17.96 2.08
CA LEU A 17 -7.46 -18.07 3.35
C LEU A 17 -7.65 -16.71 4.01
N LEU A 18 -6.62 -15.86 4.01
CA LEU A 18 -6.71 -14.48 4.49
C LEU A 18 -7.69 -13.66 3.66
N THR A 19 -7.75 -13.86 2.34
CA THR A 19 -8.70 -13.18 1.45
C THR A 19 -10.13 -13.56 1.81
N ILE A 20 -10.43 -14.85 1.92
CA ILE A 20 -11.77 -15.31 2.28
C ILE A 20 -12.12 -14.85 3.69
N TYR A 21 -11.21 -15.01 4.66
CA TYR A 21 -11.42 -14.58 6.05
C TYR A 21 -11.76 -13.09 6.15
N ASN A 22 -11.09 -12.26 5.35
CA ASN A 22 -11.30 -10.83 5.29
C ASN A 22 -12.61 -10.45 4.60
N MET A 23 -12.96 -11.12 3.50
CA MET A 23 -14.17 -10.81 2.75
C MET A 23 -15.44 -11.28 3.47
N TYR A 24 -15.35 -12.41 4.18
CA TYR A 24 -16.49 -13.04 4.84
C TYR A 24 -16.38 -12.84 6.35
N GLN A 25 -16.92 -11.73 6.83
CA GLN A 25 -16.94 -11.39 8.27
C GLN A 25 -17.98 -12.18 9.09
N GLU A 26 -18.63 -13.19 8.50
CA GLU A 26 -19.56 -14.05 9.23
C GLU A 26 -18.77 -15.01 10.13
N CYS A 27 -19.02 -14.95 11.46
CA CYS A 27 -18.29 -15.76 12.43
C CYS A 27 -18.23 -17.25 12.08
N ALA A 28 -19.31 -17.81 11.53
CA ALA A 28 -19.36 -19.23 11.16
C ALA A 28 -18.37 -19.57 10.01
N VAL A 29 -18.25 -18.69 9.01
CA VAL A 29 -17.29 -18.87 7.91
C VAL A 29 -15.87 -18.71 8.41
N GLN A 30 -15.63 -17.71 9.27
CA GLN A 30 -14.31 -17.49 9.86
C GLN A 30 -13.84 -18.67 10.71
N LEU A 31 -14.70 -19.18 11.60
CA LEU A 31 -14.40 -20.36 12.42
C LEU A 31 -14.15 -21.59 11.56
N PHE A 32 -14.96 -21.80 10.52
CA PHE A 32 -14.76 -22.90 9.58
C PHE A 32 -13.38 -22.83 8.89
N LEU A 33 -12.96 -21.64 8.44
CA LEU A 33 -11.65 -21.45 7.83
C LEU A 33 -10.51 -21.68 8.83
N GLU A 34 -10.68 -21.25 10.08
CA GLU A 34 -9.71 -21.48 11.15
C GLU A 34 -9.56 -22.97 11.47
N ASP A 35 -10.66 -23.71 11.54
CA ASP A 35 -10.67 -25.15 11.78
C ASP A 35 -10.12 -25.95 10.58
N ALA A 36 -10.22 -25.41 9.36
CA ALA A 36 -9.67 -26.03 8.15
C ALA A 36 -8.14 -25.91 8.06
N ILE A 37 -7.50 -25.05 8.87
CA ILE A 37 -6.04 -24.92 8.94
C ILE A 37 -5.49 -26.02 9.85
N ILE A 38 -5.16 -27.17 9.27
CA ILE A 38 -4.69 -28.36 10.00
C ILE A 38 -3.17 -28.32 10.23
N GLU A 39 -2.42 -27.64 9.36
CA GLU A 39 -0.95 -27.61 9.43
C GLU A 39 -0.43 -26.52 10.38
N GLU A 40 0.46 -26.91 11.29
CA GLU A 40 0.99 -26.04 12.34
C GLU A 40 1.79 -24.85 11.79
N SER A 41 2.53 -25.07 10.69
CA SER A 41 3.31 -24.02 9.99
C SER A 41 2.39 -22.94 9.39
N LEU A 42 1.29 -23.37 8.75
CA LEU A 42 0.27 -22.50 8.17
C LEU A 42 -0.51 -21.76 9.27
N MET A 43 -0.73 -22.42 10.41
CA MET A 43 -1.41 -21.83 11.57
C MET A 43 -0.56 -20.74 12.25
N GLU A 44 0.76 -20.93 12.40
CA GLU A 44 1.64 -19.87 12.91
C GLU A 44 1.66 -18.65 11.98
N TRP A 45 1.78 -18.88 10.68
CA TRP A 45 1.67 -17.84 9.66
C TRP A 45 0.33 -17.11 9.74
N TYR A 46 -0.78 -17.85 9.69
CA TYR A 46 -2.12 -17.31 9.78
C TYR A 46 -2.33 -16.50 11.07
N LYS A 47 -1.89 -16.99 12.23
CA LYS A 47 -1.98 -16.24 13.50
C LYS A 47 -1.16 -14.95 13.48
N GLY A 48 0.02 -14.96 12.87
CA GLY A 48 0.85 -13.77 12.67
C GLY A 48 0.12 -12.72 11.83
N TYR A 49 -0.44 -13.12 10.69
CA TYR A 49 -1.21 -12.24 9.82
C TYR A 49 -2.56 -11.83 10.42
N LYS A 50 -3.22 -12.70 11.19
CA LYS A 50 -4.51 -12.43 11.84
C LYS A 50 -4.38 -11.28 12.85
N LYS A 51 -3.26 -11.19 13.56
CA LYS A 51 -2.97 -10.04 14.45
C LYS A 51 -2.80 -8.73 13.69
N LEU A 52 -2.48 -8.81 12.40
CA LEU A 52 -2.27 -7.68 11.51
C LEU A 52 -3.52 -7.40 10.64
N THR A 53 -4.58 -8.22 10.76
CA THR A 53 -5.75 -8.13 9.88
C THR A 53 -6.34 -6.73 9.95
N PRO A 54 -6.44 -6.04 8.81
CA PRO A 54 -6.85 -4.66 8.82
C PRO A 54 -8.33 -4.54 9.17
N LYS A 55 -8.68 -3.45 9.83
CA LYS A 55 -10.06 -2.99 9.81
C LYS A 55 -10.38 -2.55 8.39
N GLN A 56 -11.38 -3.16 7.78
CA GLN A 56 -11.82 -2.75 6.44
C GLN A 56 -12.73 -1.55 6.57
N ILE A 57 -12.52 -0.58 5.68
CA ILE A 57 -13.42 0.55 5.50
C ILE A 57 -13.95 0.50 4.07
N GLY A 58 -15.22 0.12 3.93
CA GLY A 58 -15.93 0.09 2.65
C GLY A 58 -16.64 1.41 2.38
N MET A 59 -16.45 1.93 1.17
CA MET A 59 -17.16 3.10 0.67
C MET A 59 -17.76 2.82 -0.70
N MET A 60 -18.97 3.31 -0.92
CA MET A 60 -19.64 3.22 -2.21
C MET A 60 -19.90 4.63 -2.75
N ILE A 61 -19.60 4.87 -4.02
CA ILE A 61 -19.83 6.13 -4.74
C ILE A 61 -20.80 5.82 -5.87
N ILE A 62 -21.93 6.51 -5.89
CA ILE A 62 -23.01 6.27 -6.85
C ILE A 62 -23.20 7.54 -7.68
N PHE A 63 -22.89 7.44 -8.97
CA PHE A 63 -23.10 8.51 -9.95
C PHE A 63 -24.50 8.46 -10.56
N GLU A 64 -24.92 9.58 -11.15
CA GLU A 64 -26.27 9.76 -11.71
C GLU A 64 -26.59 8.84 -12.88
N ASP A 65 -25.56 8.38 -13.57
CA ASP A 65 -25.64 7.46 -14.69
C ASP A 65 -25.68 5.99 -14.26
N SER A 66 -25.59 5.68 -12.96
CA SER A 66 -25.56 4.29 -12.45
C SER A 66 -26.88 3.54 -12.68
N ASP A 67 -26.79 2.22 -12.88
CA ASP A 67 -27.92 1.32 -12.66
C ASP A 67 -28.27 1.23 -11.15
N LEU A 68 -29.24 2.04 -10.72
CA LEU A 68 -29.73 2.03 -9.34
C LEU A 68 -30.35 0.69 -8.93
N HIS A 69 -30.92 -0.09 -9.86
CA HIS A 69 -31.47 -1.40 -9.53
C HIS A 69 -30.36 -2.38 -9.16
N ALA A 70 -29.25 -2.37 -9.92
CA ALA A 70 -28.05 -3.14 -9.58
C ALA A 70 -27.49 -2.74 -8.21
N VAL A 71 -27.30 -1.44 -7.96
CA VAL A 71 -26.84 -0.92 -6.65
C VAL A 71 -27.73 -1.41 -5.51
N ILE A 72 -29.04 -1.28 -5.65
CA ILE A 72 -30.01 -1.64 -4.60
C ILE A 72 -30.04 -3.14 -4.37
N ASN A 73 -29.89 -3.95 -5.43
CA ASN A 73 -29.77 -5.39 -5.26
C ASN A 73 -28.49 -5.78 -4.53
N TYR A 74 -27.38 -5.07 -4.74
CA TYR A 74 -26.16 -5.28 -3.97
C TYR A 74 -26.33 -4.94 -2.49
N LEU A 75 -27.01 -3.84 -2.17
CA LEU A 75 -27.26 -3.41 -0.80
C LEU A 75 -28.18 -4.35 0.00
N LYS A 76 -28.89 -5.28 -0.66
CA LYS A 76 -29.68 -6.31 0.03
C LYS A 76 -28.80 -7.41 0.66
N PHE A 77 -27.57 -7.57 0.21
CA PHE A 77 -26.69 -8.61 0.73
C PHE A 77 -26.03 -8.18 2.04
N LYS A 78 -26.28 -8.94 3.11
CA LYS A 78 -25.72 -8.67 4.45
C LYS A 78 -24.19 -8.52 4.44
N ARG A 79 -23.49 -9.33 3.64
CA ARG A 79 -22.03 -9.28 3.46
C ARG A 79 -21.53 -7.92 2.95
N VAL A 80 -22.26 -7.31 2.02
CA VAL A 80 -21.93 -6.00 1.43
C VAL A 80 -22.14 -4.90 2.46
N VAL A 81 -23.21 -5.02 3.25
CA VAL A 81 -23.57 -4.01 4.26
C VAL A 81 -22.62 -4.03 5.44
N SER A 82 -22.18 -5.22 5.90
CA SER A 82 -21.32 -5.35 7.08
C SER A 82 -19.96 -4.67 6.93
N CYS A 83 -19.43 -4.58 5.71
CA CYS A 83 -18.14 -3.96 5.44
C CYS A 83 -18.25 -2.48 5.02
N LEU A 84 -19.46 -1.93 4.91
CA LEU A 84 -19.69 -0.64 4.29
C LEU A 84 -19.94 0.44 5.35
N ASN A 85 -19.06 1.44 5.37
CA ASN A 85 -19.05 2.52 6.36
C ASN A 85 -19.69 3.79 5.83
N LYS A 86 -19.82 3.93 4.51
CA LYS A 86 -20.30 5.16 3.89
C LYS A 86 -20.82 4.92 2.47
N ILE A 87 -21.93 5.57 2.12
CA ILE A 87 -22.44 5.68 0.75
C ILE A 87 -22.41 7.14 0.33
N TRP A 88 -21.77 7.45 -0.78
CA TRP A 88 -21.84 8.73 -1.46
C TRP A 88 -22.78 8.63 -2.65
N VAL A 89 -23.71 9.57 -2.75
CA VAL A 89 -24.71 9.61 -3.81
C VAL A 89 -24.65 10.98 -4.49
N GLN A 90 -24.63 10.98 -5.82
CA GLN A 90 -24.64 12.23 -6.56
C GLN A 90 -25.97 12.97 -6.33
N LYS A 91 -25.88 14.28 -6.12
CA LYS A 91 -27.02 15.14 -5.76
C LYS A 91 -28.22 15.01 -6.70
N SER A 92 -28.01 14.77 -7.99
CA SER A 92 -29.07 14.66 -9.00
C SER A 92 -29.97 13.42 -8.81
N ILE A 93 -29.47 12.36 -8.18
CA ILE A 93 -30.21 11.09 -8.03
C ILE A 93 -30.60 10.75 -6.59
N ILE A 94 -30.25 11.58 -5.61
CA ILE A 94 -30.47 11.27 -4.17
C ILE A 94 -31.93 10.93 -3.85
N GLN A 95 -32.90 11.66 -4.41
CA GLN A 95 -34.32 11.42 -4.13
C GLN A 95 -34.76 10.04 -4.64
N THR A 96 -34.39 9.73 -5.89
CA THR A 96 -34.67 8.44 -6.53
C THR A 96 -34.00 7.30 -5.77
N PHE A 97 -32.71 7.45 -5.45
CA PHE A 97 -31.96 6.47 -4.66
C PHE A 97 -32.62 6.22 -3.29
N MET A 98 -32.96 7.28 -2.55
CA MET A 98 -33.60 7.15 -1.23
C MET A 98 -34.98 6.48 -1.31
N TRP A 99 -35.73 6.68 -2.38
CA TRP A 99 -36.99 5.99 -2.60
C TRP A 99 -36.78 4.48 -2.78
N TYR A 100 -35.87 4.08 -3.66
CA TYR A 100 -35.53 2.66 -3.85
C TYR A 100 -34.97 2.03 -2.58
N PHE A 101 -34.09 2.74 -1.89
CA PHE A 101 -33.46 2.29 -0.65
C PHE A 101 -34.50 1.99 0.42
N LYS A 102 -35.41 2.92 0.70
CA LYS A 102 -36.50 2.72 1.66
C LYS A 102 -37.44 1.58 1.26
N LYS A 103 -37.74 1.45 -0.04
CA LYS A 103 -38.68 0.45 -0.55
C LYS A 103 -38.13 -0.97 -0.48
N TYR A 104 -36.85 -1.17 -0.78
CA TYR A 104 -36.29 -2.51 -1.00
C TYR A 104 -35.23 -2.95 0.00
N VAL A 105 -34.59 -2.01 0.70
CA VAL A 105 -33.56 -2.28 1.72
C VAL A 105 -34.13 -2.01 3.11
N GLY A 106 -34.90 -0.94 3.28
CA GLY A 106 -35.50 -0.56 4.56
C GLY A 106 -34.57 0.35 5.35
N HIS A 107 -33.92 -0.19 6.38
CA HIS A 107 -33.02 0.54 7.27
C HIS A 107 -31.60 -0.01 7.19
N LEU A 108 -30.61 0.90 7.14
CA LEU A 108 -29.18 0.57 7.18
C LEU A 108 -28.50 1.58 8.11
N ASP A 109 -27.69 1.11 9.05
CA ASP A 109 -26.86 1.96 9.91
C ASP A 109 -25.59 2.44 9.20
N VAL A 110 -25.76 2.97 7.98
CA VAL A 110 -24.66 3.50 7.18
C VAL A 110 -24.95 4.94 6.79
N PRO A 111 -24.04 5.88 7.10
CA PRO A 111 -24.11 7.25 6.62
C PRO A 111 -24.22 7.36 5.10
N ILE A 112 -25.26 8.04 4.64
CA ILE A 112 -25.43 8.44 3.23
C ILE A 112 -25.03 9.91 3.11
N GLN A 113 -24.01 10.19 2.31
CA GLN A 113 -23.50 11.52 2.01
C GLN A 113 -23.85 11.90 0.57
N ILE A 114 -24.05 13.19 0.34
CA ILE A 114 -24.39 13.73 -0.97
C ILE A 114 -23.16 14.46 -1.48
N PHE A 115 -22.76 14.18 -2.72
CA PHE A 115 -21.74 14.98 -3.40
C PHE A 115 -22.33 15.69 -4.62
N GLN A 116 -21.79 16.87 -4.93
CA GLN A 116 -22.16 17.62 -6.13
C GLN A 116 -21.06 17.61 -7.18
N SER A 117 -19.80 17.57 -6.77
CA SER A 117 -18.63 17.60 -7.65
C SER A 117 -17.67 16.45 -7.38
N LYS A 118 -16.86 16.09 -8.38
CA LYS A 118 -15.82 15.06 -8.23
C LYS A 118 -14.75 15.49 -7.22
N GLN A 119 -14.49 16.79 -7.08
CA GLN A 119 -13.51 17.36 -6.14
C GLN A 119 -13.86 17.05 -4.67
N GLU A 120 -15.15 16.97 -4.34
CA GLU A 120 -15.60 16.56 -2.99
C GLU A 120 -15.19 15.11 -2.66
N LEU A 121 -15.10 14.24 -3.69
CA LEU A 121 -14.64 12.85 -3.56
C LEU A 121 -13.11 12.75 -3.47
N LEU A 122 -12.39 13.73 -4.03
CA LEU A 122 -10.92 13.78 -4.06
C LEU A 122 -10.32 14.48 -2.85
N THR A 123 -11.11 15.31 -2.15
CA THR A 123 -10.72 15.83 -0.82
C THR A 123 -10.49 14.60 0.04
N PRO A 124 -9.31 14.45 0.64
CA PRO A 124 -8.85 13.12 0.93
C PRO A 124 -9.80 12.53 1.96
N ILE A 125 -10.40 11.40 1.58
CA ILE A 125 -11.21 10.53 2.43
C ILE A 125 -10.35 10.04 3.64
N THR A 126 -9.11 10.50 3.77
CA THR A 126 -8.32 10.57 4.99
C THR A 126 -8.89 11.61 5.98
N SER A 127 -10.07 11.36 6.53
CA SER A 127 -10.32 11.88 7.88
C SER A 127 -9.38 11.13 8.82
N LYS A 128 -8.24 11.72 9.18
CA LYS A 128 -7.53 11.49 10.45
C LYS A 128 -7.52 10.03 10.99
N CYS A 129 -7.39 9.02 10.14
CA CYS A 129 -6.95 7.73 10.61
C CYS A 129 -5.45 7.86 10.66
N ASN A 130 -4.90 7.87 11.87
CA ASN A 130 -3.48 7.72 12.11
C ASN A 130 -3.02 6.49 11.30
N VAL A 131 -2.50 6.72 10.09
CA VAL A 131 -1.91 5.68 9.24
C VAL A 131 -0.78 4.98 10.01
N ASP A 132 -0.27 5.64 11.05
CA ASP A 132 0.76 5.16 11.95
C ASP A 132 0.25 4.26 13.10
N LYS A 133 -1.06 4.01 13.26
CA LYS A 133 -1.59 3.23 14.40
C LYS A 133 -2.65 2.16 14.09
N GLU A 134 -3.40 2.25 12.99
CA GLU A 134 -4.40 1.22 12.65
C GLU A 134 -4.19 0.72 11.23
N ASN A 135 -3.93 -0.57 11.07
CA ASN A 135 -3.92 -1.25 9.78
C ASN A 135 -5.34 -1.15 9.20
N VAL A 136 -5.57 -0.24 8.25
CA VAL A 136 -6.89 -0.04 7.62
C VAL A 136 -6.80 -0.32 6.13
N LEU A 137 -7.75 -1.11 5.62
CA LEU A 137 -7.92 -1.39 4.20
C LEU A 137 -9.10 -0.60 3.67
N ASN A 138 -8.83 0.40 2.84
CA ASN A 138 -9.85 1.20 2.17
C ASN A 138 -10.28 0.51 0.87
N ILE A 139 -11.58 0.23 0.78
CA ILE A 139 -12.21 -0.43 -0.34
C ILE A 139 -13.27 0.51 -0.89
N VAL A 140 -13.13 0.92 -2.15
CA VAL A 140 -14.08 1.84 -2.78
C VAL A 140 -14.76 1.17 -3.97
N SER A 141 -16.09 1.25 -4.02
CA SER A 141 -16.87 0.88 -5.19
C SER A 141 -17.39 2.12 -5.91
N ILE A 142 -17.10 2.23 -7.19
CA ILE A 142 -17.63 3.26 -8.07
C ILE A 142 -18.74 2.65 -8.92
N TRP A 143 -19.95 3.20 -8.83
CA TRP A 143 -21.08 2.85 -9.66
C TRP A 143 -21.29 3.96 -10.67
N SER A 144 -21.19 3.63 -11.95
CA SER A 144 -21.33 4.52 -13.11
C SER A 144 -21.32 3.69 -14.38
N GLU A 145 -22.21 3.99 -15.32
CA GLU A 145 -22.23 3.35 -16.64
C GLU A 145 -21.15 3.95 -17.57
N ASP A 146 -20.64 5.15 -17.27
CA ASP A 146 -19.42 5.70 -17.87
C ASP A 146 -18.15 5.06 -17.27
N VAL A 147 -17.80 3.89 -17.82
CA VAL A 147 -16.60 3.14 -17.43
C VAL A 147 -15.31 3.96 -17.58
N ILE A 148 -15.24 4.90 -18.54
CA ILE A 148 -14.04 5.72 -18.75
C ILE A 148 -13.91 6.73 -17.61
N ALA A 149 -15.00 7.43 -17.26
CA ALA A 149 -15.02 8.33 -16.13
C ALA A 149 -14.76 7.62 -14.80
N ALA A 150 -15.32 6.42 -14.60
CA ALA A 150 -15.08 5.60 -13.42
C ALA A 150 -13.61 5.20 -13.29
N LYS A 151 -12.97 4.73 -14.37
CA LYS A 151 -11.53 4.40 -14.39
C LYS A 151 -10.65 5.60 -14.08
N ASN A 152 -10.98 6.76 -14.64
CA ASN A 152 -10.23 8.00 -14.39
C ASN A 152 -10.37 8.44 -12.93
N LEU A 153 -11.57 8.31 -12.35
CA LEU A 153 -11.78 8.59 -10.92
C LEU A 153 -11.02 7.60 -10.03
N ALA A 154 -11.06 6.30 -10.35
CA ALA A 154 -10.33 5.26 -9.62
C ALA A 154 -8.84 5.58 -9.48
N ARG A 155 -8.21 6.06 -10.57
CA ARG A 155 -6.82 6.51 -10.57
C ARG A 155 -6.58 7.72 -9.65
N SER A 156 -7.53 8.67 -9.63
CA SER A 156 -7.41 9.89 -8.83
C SER A 156 -7.70 9.70 -7.33
N LEU A 157 -8.49 8.68 -6.96
CA LEU A 157 -8.86 8.44 -5.56
C LEU A 157 -7.70 7.91 -4.70
N ASN A 158 -6.64 7.35 -5.30
CA ASN A 158 -5.47 6.79 -4.63
C ASN A 158 -5.82 5.80 -3.48
N GLN A 159 -6.75 4.89 -3.76
CA GLN A 159 -7.22 3.88 -2.79
C GLN A 159 -6.53 2.54 -3.05
N GLN A 160 -6.45 1.70 -2.01
CA GLN A 160 -5.79 0.39 -2.10
C GLN A 160 -6.56 -0.57 -3.00
N VAL A 161 -7.90 -0.56 -2.91
CA VAL A 161 -8.77 -1.42 -3.71
C VAL A 161 -9.93 -0.60 -4.26
N VAL A 162 -10.13 -0.67 -5.58
CA VAL A 162 -11.26 -0.03 -6.26
C VAL A 162 -12.02 -1.04 -7.11
N PHE A 163 -13.33 -1.08 -6.93
CA PHE A 163 -14.28 -1.83 -7.75
C PHE A 163 -15.08 -0.87 -8.64
N ILE A 164 -15.45 -1.32 -9.84
CA ILE A 164 -16.34 -0.58 -10.75
C ILE A 164 -17.57 -1.45 -11.01
N ASN A 165 -18.77 -0.91 -10.76
CA ASN A 165 -20.08 -1.55 -10.91
C ASN A 165 -20.22 -2.89 -10.14
N THR A 166 -19.46 -3.02 -9.05
CA THR A 166 -19.55 -4.14 -8.11
C THR A 166 -19.01 -3.71 -6.75
N HIS A 167 -19.25 -4.51 -5.72
CA HIS A 167 -18.68 -4.33 -4.39
C HIS A 167 -18.30 -5.66 -3.77
N MET A 168 -17.00 -5.87 -3.54
CA MET A 168 -16.47 -7.05 -2.85
C MET A 168 -16.92 -8.38 -3.47
N ASP A 169 -17.27 -8.36 -4.76
CA ASP A 169 -17.56 -9.56 -5.53
C ASP A 169 -16.31 -9.91 -6.32
N ILE A 170 -15.64 -10.97 -5.89
CA ILE A 170 -14.32 -11.34 -6.37
C ILE A 170 -14.40 -12.76 -6.93
N SER A 171 -13.86 -12.94 -8.14
CA SER A 171 -13.71 -14.27 -8.70
C SER A 171 -12.82 -15.12 -7.79
N PRO A 172 -13.09 -16.43 -7.60
CA PRO A 172 -12.22 -17.31 -6.82
C PRO A 172 -10.74 -17.27 -7.23
N ASP A 173 -10.45 -16.87 -8.47
CA ASP A 173 -9.10 -16.79 -9.02
C ASP A 173 -8.33 -15.51 -8.62
N ILE A 174 -8.99 -14.53 -7.99
CA ILE A 174 -8.37 -13.27 -7.60
C ILE A 174 -8.02 -13.32 -6.11
N VAL A 175 -6.71 -13.30 -5.83
CA VAL A 175 -6.17 -13.23 -4.47
C VAL A 175 -5.71 -11.80 -4.20
N PHE A 176 -6.16 -11.22 -3.10
CA PHE A 176 -5.66 -9.91 -2.70
C PHE A 176 -4.23 -10.02 -2.18
N PRO A 177 -3.33 -9.11 -2.60
CA PRO A 177 -1.96 -9.11 -2.11
C PRO A 177 -1.90 -8.40 -0.75
N TYR A 178 -2.56 -8.94 0.27
CA TYR A 178 -2.59 -8.36 1.62
C TYR A 178 -1.17 -8.09 2.14
N ALA A 179 -0.22 -9.02 1.91
CA ALA A 179 1.17 -8.79 2.29
C ALA A 179 1.75 -7.52 1.65
N ASP A 180 1.57 -7.31 0.34
CA ASP A 180 2.06 -6.09 -0.31
C ASP A 180 1.35 -4.82 0.15
N ILE A 181 0.07 -4.90 0.49
CA ILE A 181 -0.70 -3.72 0.90
C ILE A 181 -0.27 -3.25 2.29
N PHE A 182 0.07 -4.16 3.22
CA PHE A 182 0.35 -3.81 4.62
C PHE A 182 1.83 -3.78 5.00
N PHE A 183 2.69 -4.56 4.32
CA PHE A 183 4.12 -4.59 4.62
C PHE A 183 4.95 -3.55 3.85
N LYS A 184 4.32 -2.65 3.07
CA LYS A 184 5.00 -1.61 2.30
C LYS A 184 5.22 -0.28 3.04
N SER A 185 4.77 -0.14 4.28
CA SER A 185 5.11 1.03 5.09
C SER A 185 6.62 1.00 5.38
N ALA A 186 7.37 1.96 4.81
CA ALA A 186 8.80 2.11 5.09
C ALA A 186 9.08 2.16 6.61
N PHE A 187 8.19 2.78 7.40
CA PHE A 187 8.29 2.83 8.85
C PHE A 187 8.23 1.45 9.53
N LEU A 188 7.35 0.56 9.04
CA LEU A 188 7.28 -0.82 9.50
C LEU A 188 8.49 -1.63 8.99
N SER A 189 8.89 -1.45 7.74
CA SER A 189 10.05 -2.14 7.15
C SER A 189 11.36 -1.80 7.86
N PHE A 190 11.51 -0.56 8.33
CA PHE A 190 12.67 -0.11 9.11
C PHE A 190 12.49 -0.27 10.63
N ASN A 191 11.39 -0.88 11.10
CA ASN A 191 11.10 -1.10 12.52
C ASN A 191 11.24 0.19 13.37
N LEU A 192 10.93 1.36 12.83
CA LEU A 192 11.20 2.65 13.47
C LEU A 192 10.39 2.90 14.76
N HIS A 193 9.44 2.01 15.08
CA HIS A 193 8.69 2.00 16.34
C HIS A 193 9.41 1.27 17.48
N THR A 194 10.33 0.35 17.15
CA THR A 194 11.01 -0.54 18.10
C THR A 194 12.53 -0.41 18.07
N VAL A 195 13.08 0.36 17.12
CA VAL A 195 14.49 0.74 17.13
C VAL A 195 14.70 1.67 18.31
N ASP A 196 15.06 1.09 19.45
CA ASP A 196 15.90 1.76 20.45
C ASP A 196 17.03 2.45 19.68
N GLU A 197 17.35 3.70 20.01
CA GLU A 197 18.50 4.36 19.39
C GLU A 197 19.66 3.37 19.43
N TYR A 198 20.12 2.90 18.27
CA TYR A 198 21.29 2.04 18.22
C TYR A 198 22.47 2.93 18.62
N ILE A 199 22.71 3.01 19.93
CA ILE A 199 23.80 3.77 20.51
C ILE A 199 25.02 2.92 20.23
N CYS A 200 25.75 3.31 19.19
CA CYS A 200 27.03 2.72 18.86
C CYS A 200 27.92 2.78 20.11
N THR A 201 28.51 1.65 20.48
CA THR A 201 29.55 1.60 21.51
C THR A 201 30.85 2.10 20.87
N ASN A 202 31.30 3.30 21.29
CA ASN A 202 32.52 4.00 20.86
C ASN A 202 32.43 4.78 19.52
N PRO A 203 31.52 5.76 19.38
CA PRO A 203 31.51 6.65 18.23
C PRO A 203 32.80 7.50 18.18
N ILE A 204 33.39 7.64 17.00
CA ILE A 204 34.62 8.42 16.82
C ILE A 204 34.28 9.83 16.35
N ASN A 205 34.91 10.83 16.97
CA ASN A 205 34.83 12.21 16.53
C ASN A 205 35.69 12.39 15.25
N PRO A 206 35.12 12.86 14.13
CA PRO A 206 35.82 12.93 12.86
C PRO A 206 37.03 13.89 12.85
N THR A 207 37.14 14.82 13.80
CA THR A 207 38.17 15.87 13.81
C THR A 207 39.62 15.36 13.93
N ALA A 208 39.83 14.13 14.37
CA ALA A 208 41.16 13.54 14.53
C ALA A 208 41.58 12.58 13.40
N HIS A 209 40.68 12.27 12.46
CA HIS A 209 40.94 11.28 11.40
C HIS A 209 41.55 11.91 10.14
N LYS A 210 42.56 11.26 9.57
CA LYS A 210 43.25 11.73 8.34
C LYS A 210 42.84 10.96 7.07
N GLY A 211 41.98 9.95 7.18
CA GLY A 211 41.50 9.15 6.06
C GLY A 211 40.22 9.70 5.41
N LEU A 212 39.66 8.92 4.49
CA LEU A 212 38.39 9.27 3.82
C LEU A 212 37.23 9.31 4.80
N ILE A 213 36.28 10.22 4.55
CA ILE A 213 35.05 10.37 5.32
C ILE A 213 33.88 10.32 4.34
N TYR A 214 32.95 9.41 4.57
CA TYR A 214 31.70 9.31 3.83
C TYR A 214 30.53 9.69 4.73
N ASP A 215 29.85 10.75 4.33
CA ASP A 215 28.61 11.24 4.93
C ASP A 215 27.40 10.42 4.46
N LEU A 216 26.22 10.72 5.00
CA LEU A 216 24.97 10.15 4.51
C LEU A 216 24.60 10.83 3.17
N PHE A 217 23.82 10.16 2.31
CA PHE A 217 23.33 10.76 1.07
C PHE A 217 21.82 10.62 0.98
N TYR A 218 21.12 11.75 1.02
CA TYR A 218 19.68 11.84 0.79
C TYR A 218 19.35 13.27 0.33
N ASP A 219 18.18 13.45 -0.30
CA ASP A 219 17.76 14.74 -0.87
C ASP A 219 18.69 15.28 -1.97
N GLY A 220 19.37 14.38 -2.69
CA GLY A 220 20.31 14.73 -3.75
C GLY A 220 21.63 15.35 -3.27
N MET A 221 21.91 15.34 -1.96
CA MET A 221 23.11 15.94 -1.37
C MET A 221 23.72 15.06 -0.29
N TRP A 222 25.01 15.27 0.00
CA TRP A 222 25.68 14.69 1.17
C TRP A 222 25.25 15.40 2.45
N GLN A 223 24.96 14.63 3.49
CA GLN A 223 24.36 15.05 4.75
C GLN A 223 25.21 14.54 5.91
N LYS A 224 25.64 15.47 6.79
CA LYS A 224 26.34 15.08 8.01
C LYS A 224 25.40 14.34 8.95
N PRO A 225 25.84 13.25 9.61
CA PRO A 225 25.02 12.53 10.56
C PRO A 225 24.62 13.46 11.71
N LYS A 226 23.38 13.40 12.20
CA LYS A 226 22.86 14.36 13.20
C LYS A 226 23.65 14.40 14.49
N LYS A 227 24.17 13.26 14.95
CA LYS A 227 25.03 13.19 16.15
C LYS A 227 26.49 13.53 15.86
N ASN A 228 26.86 13.80 14.60
CA ASN A 228 28.22 14.00 14.14
C ASN A 228 29.16 12.85 14.54
N THR A 229 28.65 11.62 14.43
CA THR A 229 29.34 10.38 14.84
C THR A 229 29.59 9.49 13.65
N TYR A 230 30.72 8.79 13.66
CA TYR A 230 31.18 7.94 12.57
C TYR A 230 31.76 6.63 13.11
N TRP A 231 31.82 5.61 12.25
CA TRP A 231 32.48 4.32 12.50
C TRP A 231 33.66 4.16 11.54
N ILE A 232 34.75 3.54 12.02
CA ILE A 232 35.93 3.26 11.19
C ILE A 232 35.82 1.85 10.62
N HIS A 233 35.94 1.74 9.31
CA HIS A 233 36.16 0.47 8.61
C HIS A 233 37.30 0.66 7.61
N ASN A 234 38.35 -0.15 7.69
CA ASN A 234 39.54 -0.07 6.81
C ASN A 234 40.12 1.36 6.68
N ASN A 235 40.24 2.08 7.81
CA ASN A 235 40.73 3.46 7.86
C ASN A 235 39.83 4.51 7.14
N ILE A 236 38.58 4.16 6.86
CA ILE A 236 37.55 5.04 6.30
C ILE A 236 36.52 5.33 7.40
N LEU A 237 36.18 6.61 7.60
CA LEU A 237 35.04 6.99 8.43
C LEU A 237 33.75 6.93 7.62
N LEU A 238 32.81 6.14 8.11
CA LEU A 238 31.48 6.03 7.56
C LEU A 238 30.51 6.71 8.54
N ALA A 239 29.55 7.48 8.05
CA ALA A 239 28.58 8.14 8.91
C ALA A 239 27.74 7.11 9.69
N ASN A 240 27.53 7.39 10.98
CA ASN A 240 26.64 6.61 11.83
C ASN A 240 25.24 7.23 11.78
N ALA A 241 24.35 6.63 10.99
CA ALA A 241 22.96 7.09 10.85
C ALA A 241 22.15 6.79 12.12
N THR A 242 21.51 7.81 12.67
CA THR A 242 20.57 7.66 13.79
C THR A 242 19.14 7.47 13.27
N ARG A 243 18.21 7.13 14.17
CA ARG A 243 16.77 7.11 13.87
C ARG A 243 16.30 8.41 13.21
N LYS A 244 16.81 9.57 13.67
CA LYS A 244 16.46 10.87 13.09
C LYS A 244 16.98 11.02 11.66
N ASP A 245 18.21 10.59 11.38
CA ASP A 245 18.75 10.59 10.02
C ASP A 245 17.91 9.71 9.08
N ILE A 246 17.47 8.54 9.55
CA ILE A 246 16.62 7.62 8.77
C ILE A 246 15.25 8.24 8.50
N ILE A 247 14.61 8.88 9.50
CA ILE A 247 13.33 9.55 9.32
C ILE A 247 13.44 10.66 8.26
N GLU A 248 14.46 11.52 8.34
CA GLU A 248 14.67 12.58 7.34
C GLU A 248 14.94 12.00 5.93
N CYS A 249 15.68 10.88 5.84
CA CYS A 249 15.89 10.17 4.59
C CYS A 249 14.57 9.64 4.01
N ILE A 250 13.69 9.06 4.84
CA ILE A 250 12.36 8.59 4.42
C ILE A 250 11.48 9.75 3.96
N GLU A 251 11.49 10.88 4.67
CA GLU A 251 10.75 12.09 4.28
C GLU A 251 11.23 12.61 2.92
N SER A 252 12.55 12.72 2.73
CA SER A 252 13.14 13.12 1.44
C SER A 252 12.80 12.12 0.33
N ALA A 253 12.90 10.81 0.58
CA ALA A 253 12.50 9.79 -0.38
C ALA A 253 11.02 9.86 -0.73
N THR A 254 10.16 10.19 0.23
CA THR A 254 8.71 10.37 0.03
C THR A 254 8.42 11.56 -0.89
N GLU A 255 9.08 12.70 -0.69
CA GLU A 255 8.97 13.85 -1.59
C GLU A 255 9.55 13.55 -2.98
N GLY A 256 10.72 12.92 -3.03
CA GLY A 256 11.34 12.47 -4.28
C GLY A 256 10.43 11.51 -5.05
N PHE A 257 9.73 10.62 -4.36
CA PHE A 257 8.80 9.67 -4.97
C PHE A 257 7.59 10.37 -5.60
N LYS A 258 7.07 11.46 -5.02
CA LYS A 258 5.99 12.24 -5.64
C LYS A 258 6.39 12.75 -7.02
N ASN A 259 7.60 13.30 -7.13
CA ASN A 259 8.15 13.75 -8.40
C ASN A 259 8.38 12.56 -9.35
N TRP A 260 9.07 11.52 -8.88
CA TRP A 260 9.37 10.32 -9.67
C TRP A 260 8.13 9.63 -10.23
N ASN A 261 7.04 9.56 -9.45
CA ASN A 261 5.81 8.89 -9.83
C ASN A 261 5.02 9.65 -10.92
N THR A 262 5.28 10.95 -11.09
CA THR A 262 4.67 11.74 -12.17
C THR A 262 5.49 11.73 -13.46
N MET A 263 6.72 11.19 -13.43
CA MET A 263 7.57 11.09 -14.62
C MET A 263 7.09 9.98 -15.57
N SER A 264 7.26 10.20 -16.86
CA SER A 264 7.01 9.15 -17.86
C SER A 264 8.00 7.99 -17.70
N ASN A 265 7.64 6.83 -18.24
CA ASN A 265 8.55 5.67 -18.26
C ASN A 265 9.84 5.98 -19.01
N ASP A 266 9.77 6.73 -20.12
CA ASP A 266 10.95 7.13 -20.90
C ASP A 266 11.92 8.00 -20.09
N SER A 267 11.41 8.99 -19.36
CA SER A 267 12.24 9.84 -18.51
C SER A 267 12.90 9.03 -17.39
N ARG A 268 12.15 8.12 -16.76
CA ARG A 268 12.69 7.23 -15.72
C ARG A 268 13.78 6.30 -16.30
N MET A 269 13.56 5.78 -17.50
CA MET A 269 14.52 4.94 -18.21
C MET A 269 15.82 5.68 -18.53
N GLN A 270 15.72 6.92 -19.00
CA GLN A 270 16.90 7.76 -19.30
C GLN A 270 17.72 8.03 -18.04
N ILE A 271 17.07 8.38 -16.92
CA ILE A 271 17.77 8.61 -15.65
C ILE A 271 18.52 7.34 -15.21
N LEU A 272 17.86 6.19 -15.24
CA LEU A 272 18.49 4.91 -14.85
C LEU A 272 19.62 4.51 -15.80
N SER A 273 19.46 4.74 -17.10
CA SER A 273 20.49 4.46 -18.11
C SER A 273 21.71 5.35 -17.93
N ASN A 274 21.51 6.64 -17.64
CA ASN A 274 22.59 7.57 -17.32
C ASN A 274 23.33 7.15 -16.05
N PHE A 275 22.58 6.77 -15.00
CA PHE A 275 23.16 6.28 -13.77
C PHE A 275 23.99 5.01 -13.98
N ALA A 276 23.47 4.05 -14.75
CA ALA A 276 24.18 2.83 -15.12
C ALA A 276 25.48 3.17 -15.88
N THR A 277 25.41 4.03 -16.89
CA THR A 277 26.58 4.44 -17.69
C THR A 277 27.67 5.08 -16.81
N ILE A 278 27.29 5.94 -15.86
CA ILE A 278 28.24 6.55 -14.90
C ILE A 278 28.92 5.47 -14.05
N LEU A 279 28.18 4.45 -13.60
CA LEU A 279 28.76 3.34 -12.82
C LEU A 279 29.74 2.51 -13.65
N GLU A 280 29.42 2.25 -14.91
CA GLU A 280 30.29 1.52 -15.84
C GLU A 280 31.61 2.28 -16.08
N CYS A 281 31.52 3.58 -16.38
CA CYS A 281 32.68 4.45 -16.59
C CYS A 281 33.60 4.53 -15.37
N ASN A 282 33.04 4.41 -14.16
CA ASN A 282 33.80 4.41 -12.90
C ASN A 282 34.28 3.01 -12.45
N GLY A 283 34.13 1.98 -13.29
CA GLY A 283 34.64 0.64 -13.03
C GLY A 283 33.79 -0.23 -12.11
N HIS A 284 32.58 0.20 -11.74
CA HIS A 284 31.66 -0.53 -10.87
C HIS A 284 30.74 -1.49 -11.65
N LYS A 285 31.35 -2.41 -12.41
CA LYS A 285 30.66 -3.32 -13.35
C LYS A 285 29.55 -4.19 -12.74
N VAL A 286 29.70 -4.61 -11.48
CA VAL A 286 28.69 -5.45 -10.79
C VAL A 286 27.44 -4.65 -10.44
N VAL A 287 27.58 -3.40 -9.99
CA VAL A 287 26.45 -2.51 -9.67
C VAL A 287 25.71 -2.09 -10.95
N PHE A 288 26.46 -1.86 -12.03
CA PHE A 288 25.91 -1.61 -13.36
C PHE A 288 24.98 -2.73 -13.83
N ILE A 289 25.43 -3.99 -13.77
CA ILE A 289 24.65 -5.16 -14.20
C ILE A 289 23.34 -5.27 -13.41
N CYS A 290 23.37 -5.03 -12.09
CA CYS A 290 22.16 -5.04 -11.26
C CYS A 290 21.15 -3.96 -11.66
N VAL A 291 21.59 -2.70 -11.84
CA VAL A 291 20.69 -1.59 -12.21
C VAL A 291 20.10 -1.80 -13.60
N TYR A 292 20.92 -2.22 -14.57
CA TYR A 292 20.47 -2.39 -15.94
C TYR A 292 19.52 -3.59 -16.09
N ASN A 293 19.88 -4.77 -15.57
CA ASN A 293 19.10 -5.98 -15.78
C ASN A 293 17.88 -6.12 -14.88
N HIS A 294 17.82 -5.48 -13.71
CA HIS A 294 16.69 -5.67 -12.79
C HIS A 294 15.77 -4.46 -12.72
N CYS A 295 16.29 -3.24 -12.86
CA CYS A 295 15.46 -2.04 -12.81
C CYS A 295 15.00 -1.59 -14.21
N CYS A 296 15.91 -1.53 -15.19
CA CYS A 296 15.56 -1.07 -16.54
C CYS A 296 14.72 -2.11 -17.29
N ALA A 297 15.06 -3.40 -17.19
CA ALA A 297 14.29 -4.47 -17.83
C ALA A 297 12.86 -4.60 -17.29
N LYS A 298 12.64 -4.40 -15.98
CA LYS A 298 11.32 -4.51 -15.36
C LYS A 298 10.37 -3.37 -15.78
N ILE A 299 10.91 -2.16 -15.96
CA ILE A 299 10.14 -1.03 -16.50
C ILE A 299 9.75 -1.26 -17.98
N MET A 300 10.57 -2.01 -18.74
CA MET A 300 10.25 -2.38 -20.12
C MET A 300 9.17 -3.46 -20.22
N THR A 301 9.10 -4.41 -19.28
CA THR A 301 8.03 -5.43 -19.27
C THR A 301 6.67 -4.88 -18.85
N ASP A 302 6.63 -3.80 -18.08
CA ASP A 302 5.37 -3.13 -17.68
C ASP A 302 4.82 -2.20 -18.80
N LEU A 303 5.53 -2.09 -19.93
CA LEU A 303 5.15 -1.32 -21.13
C LEU A 303 4.53 -2.18 -22.25
N SER A 304 4.55 -3.51 -22.13
CA SER A 304 3.97 -4.47 -23.10
C SER A 304 2.66 -5.07 -22.61
#